data_AF-A0A3B1A430-F1
#
_entry.id   AF-A0A3B1A430-F1
#
_cell.length_a   1.000
_cell.length_b   1.000
_cell.length_c   1.000
_cell.angle_alpha   90.00
_cell.angle_beta   90.00
_cell.angle_gamma   90.00
#
_symmetry.space_group_name_H-M   'P 1'
#
loop_
_entity.id
_entity.type
_entity.pdbx_description
1 polymer ?
#
loop_
_entity_poly.entity_id
_entity_poly.type
_entity_poly.pdbx_seq_one_letter_code
_entity_poly.pdbx_strand_id
1 'polypeptide(L)'
;MNNSTGKVTDFASSSAVSTSKRRGKDDERRERKLAFTRSLVHGIARLIEGQRQFADEFGLSHSRVFPNSFEALEGQTPTQLAISLFSADWKSITDLENMFQDMIMHQVALFSALDGIAKETLNQMGDEGLSDGRSKVNDARSWRLHKERLQELLENDTLRFDSVIAPGFVDNYVKTRERRHKSDRKAKRSKKLKSGKVA
;
A
#
# COMPACT_ATOMS: atom_id res chain seq x y z
N MET A 1 75.75 -41.22 -24.31
CA MET A 1 75.23 -39.87 -24.64
C MET A 1 73.98 -40.08 -25.51
N ASN A 2 72.74 -39.70 -25.24
CA ASN A 2 72.06 -39.03 -24.12
C ASN A 2 70.60 -39.54 -24.13
N ASN A 3 70.03 -39.83 -22.96
CA ASN A 3 68.61 -40.10 -22.78
C ASN A 3 67.83 -38.77 -22.84
N SER A 4 66.78 -38.69 -23.66
CA SER A 4 65.84 -37.56 -23.66
C SER A 4 64.50 -37.99 -23.08
N THR A 5 64.34 -37.76 -21.78
CA THR A 5 63.05 -37.80 -21.07
C THR A 5 62.36 -36.44 -21.22
N GLY A 6 61.40 -36.33 -22.14
CA GLY A 6 60.47 -35.22 -22.20
C GLY A 6 59.31 -35.45 -21.22
N LYS A 7 59.35 -34.78 -20.05
CA LYS A 7 58.20 -34.66 -19.15
C LYS A 7 57.13 -33.80 -19.82
N VAL A 8 55.93 -34.35 -20.00
CA VAL A 8 54.71 -33.59 -20.25
C VAL A 8 54.05 -33.36 -18.90
N THR A 9 54.29 -32.20 -18.30
CA THR A 9 53.44 -31.69 -17.22
C THR A 9 53.15 -30.24 -17.51
N ASP A 10 51.87 -29.90 -17.38
CA ASP A 10 51.30 -28.56 -17.17
C ASP A 10 50.37 -28.07 -18.30
N PHE A 11 49.19 -28.70 -18.37
CA PHE A 11 48.01 -28.09 -19.00
C PHE A 11 46.71 -28.51 -18.30
N ALA A 12 46.67 -28.49 -16.96
CA ALA A 12 45.44 -28.83 -16.24
C ALA A 12 45.38 -28.23 -14.82
N SER A 13 45.39 -26.91 -14.69
CA SER A 13 45.13 -26.28 -13.37
C SER A 13 44.52 -24.87 -13.40
N SER A 14 44.36 -24.23 -14.57
CA SER A 14 43.82 -22.87 -14.64
C SER A 14 42.29 -22.79 -14.82
N SER A 15 41.65 -23.82 -15.37
CA SER A 15 40.23 -23.74 -15.75
C SER A 15 39.22 -24.08 -14.66
N ALA A 16 39.62 -24.72 -13.55
CA ALA A 16 38.69 -25.16 -12.49
C ALA A 16 38.35 -24.08 -11.45
N VAL A 17 39.22 -23.08 -11.26
CA VAL A 17 39.03 -22.02 -10.27
C VAL A 17 38.10 -20.90 -10.79
N SER A 18 38.02 -20.72 -12.10
CA SER A 18 37.15 -19.70 -12.72
C SER A 18 35.70 -20.16 -12.92
N THR A 19 35.45 -21.47 -13.02
CA THR A 19 34.10 -22.04 -13.17
C THR A 19 33.34 -22.08 -11.85
N SER A 20 33.98 -22.40 -10.72
CA SER A 20 33.30 -22.43 -9.41
C SER A 20 32.86 -21.03 -8.96
N LYS A 21 33.68 -20.01 -9.23
CA LYS A 21 33.40 -18.61 -8.89
C LYS A 21 32.29 -17.99 -9.74
N ARG A 22 32.14 -18.43 -11.01
CA ARG A 22 31.01 -18.05 -11.87
C ARG A 22 29.70 -18.71 -11.44
N ARG A 23 29.74 -20.01 -11.09
CA ARG A 23 28.57 -20.76 -10.59
C ARG A 23 27.97 -20.13 -9.32
N GLY A 24 28.80 -19.82 -8.32
CA GLY A 24 28.32 -19.16 -7.09
C GLY A 24 27.69 -17.78 -7.34
N LYS A 25 28.19 -17.02 -8.32
CA LYS A 25 27.65 -15.69 -8.65
C LYS A 25 26.28 -15.77 -9.34
N ASP A 26 26.06 -16.78 -10.17
CA ASP A 26 24.76 -17.01 -10.83
C ASP A 26 23.70 -17.55 -9.85
N ASP A 27 24.10 -18.41 -8.91
CA ASP A 27 23.23 -18.90 -7.83
C ASP A 27 22.80 -17.76 -6.90
N GLU A 28 23.73 -16.91 -6.45
CA GLU A 28 23.41 -15.72 -5.65
C GLU A 28 22.50 -14.72 -6.40
N ARG A 29 22.65 -14.59 -7.72
CA ARG A 29 21.79 -13.72 -8.53
C ARG A 29 20.38 -14.30 -8.64
N ARG A 30 20.26 -15.62 -8.78
CA ARG A 30 18.98 -16.32 -8.83
C ARG A 30 18.27 -16.25 -7.48
N GLU A 31 18.97 -16.48 -6.38
CA GLU A 31 18.41 -16.36 -5.03
C GLU A 31 17.88 -14.95 -4.75
N ARG A 32 18.65 -13.91 -5.12
CA ARG A 32 18.20 -12.51 -5.00
C ARG A 32 16.95 -12.24 -5.80
N LYS A 33 16.87 -12.73 -7.04
CA LYS A 33 15.66 -12.59 -7.87
C LYS A 33 14.46 -13.28 -7.25
N LEU A 34 14.63 -14.52 -6.76
CA LEU A 34 13.55 -15.26 -6.11
C LEU A 34 13.09 -14.58 -4.82
N ALA A 35 14.01 -14.08 -4.00
CA ALA A 35 13.67 -13.32 -2.79
C ALA A 35 12.91 -12.03 -3.11
N PHE A 36 13.33 -11.33 -4.17
CA PHE A 36 12.63 -10.14 -4.68
C PHE A 36 11.21 -10.48 -5.14
N THR A 37 11.04 -11.48 -6.01
CA THR A 37 9.72 -11.90 -6.51
C THR A 37 8.81 -12.33 -5.37
N ARG A 38 9.31 -13.11 -4.39
CA ARG A 38 8.53 -13.49 -3.21
C ARG A 38 8.08 -12.28 -2.39
N SER A 39 8.96 -11.29 -2.22
CA SER A 39 8.62 -10.06 -1.49
C SER A 39 7.55 -9.25 -2.23
N LEU A 40 7.64 -9.21 -3.57
CA LEU A 40 6.66 -8.52 -4.42
C LEU A 40 5.29 -9.20 -4.38
N VAL A 41 5.25 -10.52 -4.58
CA VAL A 41 4.03 -11.35 -4.48
C VAL A 41 3.38 -11.16 -3.11
N HIS A 42 4.16 -11.24 -2.04
CA HIS A 42 3.63 -11.05 -0.69
C HIS A 42 3.10 -9.62 -0.47
N GLY A 43 3.79 -8.61 -1.01
CA GLY A 43 3.34 -7.22 -0.97
C GLY A 43 1.98 -7.03 -1.65
N ILE A 44 1.83 -7.53 -2.87
CA ILE A 44 0.59 -7.44 -3.65
C ILE A 44 -0.54 -8.22 -2.98
N ALA A 45 -0.27 -9.44 -2.53
CA ALA A 45 -1.26 -10.25 -1.81
C ALA A 45 -1.80 -9.51 -0.58
N ARG A 46 -0.95 -8.81 0.17
CA ARG A 46 -1.38 -8.01 1.33
C ARG A 46 -2.20 -6.78 0.96
N LEU A 47 -1.94 -6.17 -0.20
CA LEU A 47 -2.74 -5.05 -0.69
C LEU A 47 -4.15 -5.52 -1.09
N ILE A 48 -4.21 -6.61 -1.85
CA ILE A 48 -5.47 -7.26 -2.24
C ILE A 48 -6.28 -7.64 -0.99
N GLU A 49 -5.64 -8.31 -0.02
CA GLU A 49 -6.28 -8.68 1.25
C GLU A 49 -6.84 -7.46 1.98
N GLY A 50 -6.07 -6.37 2.09
CA GLY A 50 -6.52 -5.15 2.75
C GLY A 50 -7.75 -4.51 2.06
N GLN A 51 -7.80 -4.54 0.74
CA GLN A 51 -8.95 -4.04 -0.02
C GLN A 51 -10.18 -4.95 0.09
N ARG A 52 -10.00 -6.28 0.18
CA ARG A 52 -11.11 -7.21 0.47
C ARG A 52 -11.67 -6.97 1.87
N GLN A 53 -10.80 -6.83 2.87
CA GLN A 53 -11.21 -6.49 4.23
C GLN A 53 -11.96 -5.16 4.28
N PHE A 54 -11.51 -4.15 3.53
CA PHE A 54 -12.27 -2.91 3.38
C PHE A 54 -13.67 -3.16 2.80
N ALA A 55 -13.79 -3.97 1.74
CA ALA A 55 -15.09 -4.27 1.17
C ALA A 55 -16.02 -4.95 2.21
N ASP A 56 -15.49 -5.92 2.95
CA ASP A 56 -16.23 -6.67 3.97
C ASP A 56 -16.66 -5.77 5.15
N GLU A 57 -15.76 -4.93 5.65
CA GLU A 57 -16.03 -4.01 6.78
C GLU A 57 -17.07 -2.94 6.44
N PHE A 58 -17.12 -2.49 5.19
CA PHE A 58 -18.04 -1.45 4.73
C PHE A 58 -19.29 -2.03 4.02
N GLY A 59 -19.46 -3.36 4.01
CA GLY A 59 -20.61 -4.02 3.40
C GLY A 59 -20.71 -3.84 1.89
N LEU A 60 -19.59 -3.64 1.21
CA LEU A 60 -19.49 -3.46 -0.24
C LEU A 60 -19.21 -4.80 -0.92
N SER A 61 -19.77 -4.99 -2.13
CA SER A 61 -19.40 -6.15 -2.95
C SER A 61 -17.94 -6.03 -3.42
N HIS A 62 -17.22 -7.16 -3.45
CA HIS A 62 -15.83 -7.17 -3.95
C HIS A 62 -15.74 -6.70 -5.40
N SER A 63 -16.77 -6.91 -6.21
CA SER A 63 -16.88 -6.39 -7.58
C SER A 63 -16.91 -4.87 -7.70
N ARG A 64 -17.35 -4.15 -6.65
CA ARG A 64 -17.29 -2.67 -6.61
C ARG A 64 -15.90 -2.16 -6.27
N VAL A 65 -15.12 -2.95 -5.53
CA VAL A 65 -13.75 -2.61 -5.14
C VAL A 65 -12.73 -3.04 -6.21
N PHE A 66 -13.01 -4.13 -6.92
CA PHE A 66 -12.17 -4.69 -7.99
C PHE A 66 -12.94 -4.81 -9.31
N PRO A 67 -13.35 -3.70 -9.95
CA PRO A 67 -14.18 -3.76 -11.14
C PRO A 67 -13.52 -4.50 -12.31
N ASN A 68 -12.19 -4.47 -12.41
CA ASN A 68 -11.47 -5.12 -13.52
C ASN A 68 -10.91 -6.51 -13.15
N SER A 69 -10.72 -6.78 -11.86
CA SER A 69 -10.02 -7.99 -11.39
C SER A 69 -10.87 -8.94 -10.55
N PHE A 70 -12.15 -8.61 -10.31
CA PHE A 70 -13.03 -9.41 -9.45
C PHE A 70 -13.18 -10.85 -9.93
N GLU A 71 -13.33 -11.09 -11.23
CA GLU A 71 -13.45 -12.45 -11.77
C GLU A 71 -12.21 -13.30 -11.47
N ALA A 72 -11.02 -12.70 -11.54
CA ALA A 72 -9.77 -13.39 -11.21
C ALA A 72 -9.61 -13.64 -9.69
N LEU A 73 -10.27 -12.83 -8.85
CA LEU A 73 -10.30 -12.99 -7.40
C LEU A 73 -11.27 -14.09 -6.94
N GLU A 74 -12.26 -14.42 -7.75
CA GLU A 74 -13.28 -15.39 -7.39
C GLU A 74 -12.68 -16.79 -7.23
N GLY A 75 -12.93 -17.42 -6.08
CA GLY A 75 -12.42 -18.76 -5.77
C GLY A 75 -10.92 -18.82 -5.44
N GLN A 76 -10.21 -17.68 -5.39
CA GLN A 76 -8.77 -17.63 -5.08
C GLN A 76 -8.48 -16.88 -3.78
N THR A 77 -7.44 -17.32 -3.08
CA THR A 77 -6.81 -16.52 -2.02
C THR A 77 -5.97 -15.40 -2.64
N PRO A 78 -5.79 -14.25 -1.97
CA PRO A 78 -4.95 -13.17 -2.48
C PRO A 78 -3.50 -13.59 -2.79
N THR A 79 -2.97 -14.58 -2.07
CA THR A 79 -1.63 -15.12 -2.35
C THR A 79 -1.61 -15.95 -3.63
N GLN A 80 -2.64 -16.77 -3.87
CA GLN A 80 -2.75 -17.55 -5.11
C GLN A 80 -2.85 -16.64 -6.33
N LEU A 81 -3.73 -15.62 -6.26
CA LEU A 81 -3.85 -14.65 -7.34
C LEU A 81 -2.55 -13.87 -7.54
N ALA A 82 -1.92 -13.40 -6.47
CA ALA A 82 -0.63 -12.70 -6.59
C ALA A 82 0.44 -13.59 -7.25
N ILE A 83 0.45 -14.91 -7.02
CA ILE A 83 1.36 -15.82 -7.71
C ILE A 83 1.01 -15.94 -9.19
N SER A 84 -0.28 -16.07 -9.54
CA SER A 84 -0.71 -16.20 -10.94
C SER A 84 -0.48 -14.91 -11.74
N LEU A 85 -0.54 -13.73 -11.11
CA LEU A 85 -0.23 -12.47 -11.78
C LEU A 85 1.26 -12.36 -12.22
N PHE A 86 2.15 -13.17 -11.65
CA PHE A 86 3.57 -13.23 -12.05
C PHE A 86 3.93 -14.51 -12.80
N SER A 87 2.96 -15.29 -13.29
CA SER A 87 3.24 -16.35 -14.26
C SER A 87 3.63 -15.76 -15.62
N ALA A 88 4.46 -16.48 -16.38
CA ALA A 88 5.04 -16.00 -17.64
C ALA A 88 4.11 -16.23 -18.84
N ASP A 89 2.90 -15.66 -18.80
CA ASP A 89 1.91 -15.71 -19.85
C ASP A 89 1.42 -14.30 -20.23
N TRP A 90 1.02 -14.09 -21.48
CA TRP A 90 0.61 -12.75 -21.93
C TRP A 90 -0.64 -12.25 -21.20
N LYS A 91 -1.51 -13.18 -20.78
CA LYS A 91 -2.71 -12.88 -20.00
C LYS A 91 -2.37 -12.30 -18.62
N SER A 92 -1.30 -12.78 -17.96
CA SER A 92 -0.93 -12.27 -16.63
C SER A 92 -0.49 -10.80 -16.65
N ILE A 93 0.04 -10.30 -17.77
CA ILE A 93 0.38 -8.87 -17.91
C ILE A 93 -0.89 -8.02 -17.84
N THR A 94 -1.92 -8.37 -18.62
CA THR A 94 -3.20 -7.65 -18.60
C THR A 94 -3.90 -7.77 -17.25
N ASP A 95 -3.90 -8.96 -16.65
CA ASP A 95 -4.49 -9.16 -15.33
C ASP A 95 -3.74 -8.35 -14.25
N LEU A 96 -2.43 -8.19 -14.38
CA LEU A 96 -1.62 -7.38 -13.47
C LEU A 96 -1.88 -5.89 -13.65
N GLU A 97 -2.03 -5.42 -14.89
CA GLU A 97 -2.42 -4.03 -15.20
C GLU A 97 -3.80 -3.71 -14.63
N ASN A 98 -4.79 -4.59 -14.83
CA ASN A 98 -6.12 -4.47 -14.26
C ASN A 98 -6.09 -4.42 -12.73
N MET A 99 -5.27 -5.26 -12.11
CA MET A 99 -5.09 -5.26 -10.65
C MET A 99 -4.51 -3.94 -10.15
N PHE A 100 -3.48 -3.41 -10.82
CA PHE A 100 -2.91 -2.11 -10.45
C PHE A 100 -3.91 -0.97 -10.68
N GLN A 101 -4.70 -1.03 -11.76
CA GLN A 101 -5.73 -0.04 -12.02
C GLN A 101 -6.79 -0.03 -10.91
N ASP A 102 -7.26 -1.22 -10.49
CA ASP A 102 -8.19 -1.34 -9.35
C ASP A 102 -7.56 -0.79 -8.06
N MET A 103 -6.28 -1.06 -7.80
CA MET A 103 -5.56 -0.49 -6.65
C MET A 103 -5.48 1.02 -6.67
N ILE A 104 -5.14 1.62 -7.82
CA ILE A 104 -5.05 3.07 -7.99
C ILE A 104 -6.43 3.71 -7.82
N MET A 105 -7.45 3.17 -8.50
CA MET A 105 -8.81 3.70 -8.45
C MET A 105 -9.41 3.60 -7.05
N HIS A 106 -9.09 2.56 -6.30
CA HIS A 106 -9.48 2.47 -4.90
C HIS A 106 -8.85 3.60 -4.05
N GLN A 107 -7.56 3.91 -4.23
CA GLN A 107 -6.95 5.04 -3.51
C GLN A 107 -7.63 6.36 -3.86
N VAL A 108 -7.92 6.59 -5.15
CA VAL A 108 -8.66 7.78 -5.59
C VAL A 108 -10.05 7.84 -4.95
N ALA A 109 -10.77 6.71 -4.93
CA ALA A 109 -12.09 6.62 -4.30
C ALA A 109 -12.06 6.93 -2.80
N LEU A 110 -11.02 6.48 -2.08
CA LEU A 110 -10.82 6.83 -0.67
C LEU A 110 -10.62 8.33 -0.47
N PHE A 111 -9.84 8.99 -1.33
CA PHE A 111 -9.68 10.45 -1.27
C PHE A 111 -10.99 11.18 -1.57
N SER A 112 -11.75 10.74 -2.57
CA SER A 112 -13.08 11.30 -2.87
C SER A 112 -14.07 11.05 -1.72
N ALA A 113 -13.97 9.93 -1.01
CA ALA A 113 -14.81 9.66 0.16
C ALA A 113 -14.54 10.63 1.31
N LEU A 114 -13.28 11.08 1.51
CA LEU A 114 -12.96 12.12 2.49
C LEU A 114 -13.68 13.45 2.16
N ASP A 115 -13.81 13.77 0.87
CA ASP A 115 -14.58 14.93 0.43
C ASP A 115 -16.08 14.80 0.75
N GLY A 116 -16.66 13.62 0.50
CA GLY A 116 -18.03 13.31 0.89
C GLY A 116 -18.26 13.46 2.40
N ILE A 117 -17.35 12.94 3.22
CA ILE A 117 -17.40 13.08 4.69
C ILE A 117 -17.31 14.55 5.10
N ALA A 118 -16.41 15.33 4.47
CA ALA A 118 -16.27 16.75 4.76
C ALA A 118 -17.55 17.53 4.42
N LYS A 119 -18.15 17.27 3.25
CA LYS A 119 -19.44 17.86 2.85
C LYS A 119 -20.56 17.54 3.83
N GLU A 120 -20.70 16.26 4.21
CA GLU A 120 -21.71 15.82 5.18
C GLU A 120 -21.52 16.51 6.55
N THR A 121 -20.28 16.59 7.03
CA THR A 121 -19.95 17.26 8.29
C THR A 121 -20.27 18.77 8.24
N LEU A 122 -19.94 19.44 7.13
CA LEU A 122 -20.22 20.86 6.94
C LEU A 122 -21.73 21.14 6.87
N ASN A 123 -22.51 20.25 6.22
CA ASN A 123 -23.97 20.34 6.18
C ASN A 123 -24.58 20.24 7.58
N GLN A 124 -24.16 19.25 8.39
CA GLN A 124 -24.64 19.08 9.76
C GLN A 124 -24.35 20.31 10.63
N MET A 125 -23.16 20.90 10.51
CA MET A 125 -22.82 22.13 11.22
C MET A 125 -23.67 23.34 10.79
N GLY A 126 -24.11 23.38 9.54
CA GLY A 126 -25.01 24.42 9.03
C GLY A 126 -26.43 24.33 9.60
N ASP A 127 -26.90 23.11 9.88
CA ASP A 127 -28.27 22.84 10.35
C ASP A 127 -28.44 22.99 11.88
N GLU A 128 -27.42 22.66 12.68
CA GLU A 128 -27.51 22.73 14.15
C GLU A 128 -27.64 24.17 14.71
N GLY A 129 -27.33 25.20 13.91
CA GLY A 129 -27.50 26.61 14.29
C GLY A 129 -28.94 27.12 14.33
N LEU A 130 -29.94 26.29 13.99
CA LEU A 130 -31.36 26.66 13.96
C LEU A 130 -32.08 26.55 15.31
N SER A 131 -31.46 25.98 16.35
CA SER A 131 -32.22 25.55 17.55
C SER A 131 -32.24 26.51 18.75
N ASP A 132 -31.37 27.52 18.87
CA ASP A 132 -31.31 28.31 20.13
C ASP A 132 -31.44 29.84 19.93
N GLY A 133 -32.68 30.30 19.98
CA GLY A 133 -33.11 31.66 19.64
C GLY A 133 -32.81 32.77 20.67
N ARG A 134 -31.63 32.82 21.31
CA ARG A 134 -31.39 33.74 22.46
C ARG A 134 -30.17 34.65 22.46
N SER A 135 -29.45 34.84 21.35
CA SER A 135 -28.39 35.87 21.28
C SER A 135 -28.47 36.62 19.96
N LYS A 136 -29.02 37.84 19.98
CA LYS A 136 -29.46 38.57 18.77
C LYS A 136 -28.60 39.82 18.56
N VAL A 137 -28.23 40.08 17.31
CA VAL A 137 -27.50 41.23 16.76
C VAL A 137 -25.99 41.04 16.54
N ASN A 138 -25.12 40.94 17.55
CA ASN A 138 -23.68 40.69 17.29
C ASN A 138 -23.41 39.27 16.81
N ASP A 139 -24.22 38.31 17.27
CA ASP A 139 -24.22 36.94 16.75
C ASP A 139 -24.75 36.87 15.31
N ALA A 140 -25.70 37.73 14.93
CA ALA A 140 -26.35 37.63 13.64
C ALA A 140 -25.41 37.94 12.46
N ARG A 141 -24.51 38.92 12.61
CA ARG A 141 -23.52 39.23 11.56
C ARG A 141 -22.44 38.14 11.46
N SER A 142 -21.92 37.71 12.60
CA SER A 142 -20.94 36.62 12.67
C SER A 142 -21.50 35.31 12.13
N TRP A 143 -22.78 35.03 12.42
CA TRP A 143 -23.51 33.88 11.89
C TRP A 143 -23.72 33.96 10.38
N ARG A 144 -24.06 35.13 9.84
CA ARG A 144 -24.17 35.32 8.38
C ARG A 144 -22.84 35.07 7.69
N LEU A 145 -21.74 35.66 8.20
CA LEU A 145 -20.40 35.43 7.67
C LEU A 145 -19.98 33.96 7.79
N HIS A 146 -20.34 33.30 8.88
CA HIS A 146 -20.10 31.87 9.07
C HIS A 146 -20.88 31.03 8.05
N LYS A 147 -22.17 31.33 7.83
CA LYS A 147 -23.02 30.66 6.86
C LYS A 147 -22.52 30.87 5.43
N GLU A 148 -22.13 32.09 5.07
CA GLU A 148 -21.51 32.41 3.77
C GLU A 148 -20.23 31.60 3.58
N ARG A 149 -19.39 31.50 4.61
CA ARG A 149 -18.17 30.69 4.56
C ARG A 149 -18.45 29.20 4.45
N LEU A 150 -19.43 28.66 5.17
CA LEU A 150 -19.85 27.26 5.05
C LEU A 150 -20.36 26.98 3.64
N GLN A 151 -21.18 27.87 3.09
CA GLN A 151 -21.70 27.74 1.73
C GLN A 151 -20.58 27.77 0.69
N GLU A 152 -19.61 28.68 0.84
CA GLU A 152 -18.41 28.74 -0.01
C GLU A 152 -17.62 27.42 0.05
N LEU A 153 -17.47 26.82 1.23
CA LEU A 153 -16.82 25.52 1.39
C LEU A 153 -17.63 24.37 0.80
N LEU A 154 -18.96 24.44 0.77
CA LEU A 154 -19.80 23.40 0.15
C LEU A 154 -19.76 23.46 -1.38
N GLU A 155 -19.75 24.67 -1.94
CA GLU A 155 -19.79 24.91 -3.38
C GLU A 155 -18.42 24.78 -4.06
N ASN A 156 -17.33 25.08 -3.35
CA ASN A 156 -15.99 25.09 -3.92
C ASN A 156 -15.15 23.88 -3.48
N ASP A 157 -15.08 22.88 -4.35
CA ASP A 157 -14.34 21.63 -4.13
C ASP A 157 -12.85 21.87 -3.82
N THR A 158 -12.18 22.73 -4.60
CA THR A 158 -10.76 23.04 -4.42
C THR A 158 -10.51 23.70 -3.08
N LEU A 159 -11.31 24.70 -2.73
CA LEU A 159 -11.17 25.41 -1.46
C LEU A 159 -11.38 24.48 -0.27
N ARG A 160 -12.41 23.62 -0.32
CA ARG A 160 -12.67 22.64 0.74
C ARG A 160 -11.53 21.63 0.88
N PHE A 161 -10.99 21.16 -0.24
CA PHE A 161 -9.84 20.28 -0.22
C PHE A 161 -8.64 20.95 0.47
N ASP A 162 -8.26 22.14 0.03
CA ASP A 162 -7.07 22.83 0.53
C ASP A 162 -7.21 23.30 1.99
N SER A 163 -8.41 23.72 2.40
CA SER A 163 -8.62 24.32 3.72
C SER A 163 -9.08 23.36 4.80
N VAL A 164 -9.73 22.24 4.43
CA VAL A 164 -10.32 21.30 5.39
C VAL A 164 -9.70 19.91 5.24
N ILE A 165 -9.76 19.32 4.05
CA ILE A 165 -9.43 17.91 3.84
C ILE A 165 -7.93 17.67 3.94
N ALA A 166 -7.12 18.38 3.15
CA ALA A 166 -5.69 18.15 3.08
C ALA A 166 -4.99 18.39 4.44
N PRO A 167 -5.25 19.49 5.18
CA PRO A 167 -4.64 19.69 6.49
C PRO A 167 -5.05 18.60 7.49
N GLY A 168 -6.34 18.25 7.55
CA GLY A 168 -6.85 17.23 8.46
C GLY A 168 -6.30 15.84 8.14
N PHE A 169 -6.20 15.49 6.85
CA PHE A 169 -5.63 14.24 6.38
C PHE A 169 -4.14 14.14 6.73
N VAL A 170 -3.33 15.16 6.40
CA VAL A 170 -1.88 15.14 6.61
C VAL A 170 -1.54 14.97 8.09
N ASP A 171 -2.18 15.74 8.98
CA ASP A 171 -1.94 15.66 10.42
C ASP A 171 -2.27 14.26 10.98
N ASN A 172 -3.44 13.72 10.62
CA ASN A 172 -3.86 12.39 11.07
C ASN A 172 -3.03 11.26 10.46
N TYR A 173 -2.62 11.39 9.20
CA TYR A 173 -1.76 10.43 8.51
C TYR A 173 -0.41 10.32 9.23
N VAL A 174 0.27 11.45 9.46
CA VAL A 174 1.57 11.49 10.15
C VAL A 174 1.45 10.87 11.55
N LYS A 175 0.47 11.32 12.35
CA LYS A 175 0.22 10.78 13.69
C LYS A 175 0.02 9.26 13.68
N THR A 176 -0.78 8.74 12.75
CA THR A 176 -1.09 7.32 12.65
C THR A 176 0.13 6.49 12.23
N ARG A 177 0.88 6.98 11.23
CA ARG A 177 2.12 6.31 10.76
C ARG A 177 3.16 6.21 11.87
N GLU A 178 3.39 7.29 12.60
CA GLU A 178 4.36 7.29 13.69
C GLU A 178 3.95 6.36 14.85
N ARG A 179 2.66 6.34 15.21
CA ARG A 179 2.15 5.44 16.26
C ARG A 179 2.36 3.98 15.88
N ARG A 180 2.04 3.59 14.64
CA ARG A 180 2.28 2.22 14.15
C ARG A 180 3.77 1.86 14.17
N HIS A 181 4.65 2.74 13.68
CA HIS A 181 6.10 2.51 13.74
C HIS A 181 6.63 2.33 15.18
N LYS A 182 6.13 3.12 16.13
CA LYS A 182 6.47 2.98 17.56
C LYS A 182 5.99 1.64 18.12
N SER A 183 4.78 1.21 17.76
CA SER A 183 4.21 -0.08 18.20
C SER A 183 4.99 -1.29 17.67
N ASP A 184 5.37 -1.27 16.39
CA ASP A 184 6.15 -2.35 15.77
C ASP A 184 7.55 -2.46 16.37
N ARG A 185 8.19 -1.32 16.67
CA ARG A 185 9.48 -1.28 17.37
C ARG A 185 9.39 -1.87 18.78
N LYS A 186 8.33 -1.54 19.53
CA LYS A 186 8.09 -2.13 20.87
C LYS A 186 7.86 -3.63 20.78
N ALA A 187 7.05 -4.11 19.83
CA ALA A 187 6.78 -5.54 19.61
C ALA A 187 8.05 -6.34 19.22
N LYS A 188 8.95 -5.74 18.42
CA LYS A 188 10.24 -6.35 18.08
C LYS A 188 11.19 -6.41 19.27
N ARG A 189 11.24 -5.36 20.11
CA ARG A 189 12.07 -5.34 21.33
C ARG A 189 11.60 -6.36 22.37
N SER A 190 10.29 -6.51 22.56
CA SER A 190 9.73 -7.49 23.50
C SER A 190 9.96 -8.95 23.06
N LYS A 191 9.88 -9.25 21.76
CA LYS A 191 10.26 -10.58 21.22
C LYS A 191 11.75 -10.89 21.42
N LYS A 192 12.64 -9.92 21.24
CA LYS A 192 14.10 -10.09 21.44
C LYS A 192 14.46 -10.32 22.92
N LEU A 193 13.74 -9.68 23.83
CA LEU A 193 13.90 -9.90 25.29
C LEU A 193 13.40 -11.27 25.75
N LYS A 194 12.38 -11.84 25.09
CA LYS A 194 11.88 -13.19 25.38
C LYS A 194 12.78 -14.29 24.77
N SER A 195 13.41 -14.07 23.62
CA SER A 195 14.35 -15.04 23.04
C SER A 195 15.73 -15.04 23.69
N GLY A 196 16.11 -13.96 24.40
CA GLY A 196 17.36 -13.87 25.15
C GLY A 196 17.28 -14.38 26.59
N LYS A 197 16.12 -14.91 27.00
CA LYS A 197 15.87 -15.45 28.35
C LYS A 197 15.72 -16.98 28.28
N VAL A 198 16.68 -17.62 27.61
CA VAL A 198 16.94 -19.06 27.72
C VAL A 198 18.45 -19.17 27.91
N ALA A 199 18.87 -19.13 29.17
CA ALA A 199 20.18 -19.50 29.65
C ALA A 199 19.96 -20.18 31.01
#